data_AF-A0A258BTX3-F1
#
_entry.id   AF-A0A258BTX3-F1
#
_cell.length_a   1.000
_cell.length_b   1.000
_cell.length_c   1.000
_cell.angle_alpha   90.00
_cell.angle_beta   90.00
_cell.angle_gamma   90.00
#
_symmetry.space_group_name_H-M   'P 1'
#
loop_
_entity.id
_entity.type
_entity.pdbx_description
1 polymer ?
#
loop_
_entity_poly.entity_id
_entity_poly.type
_entity_poly.pdbx_seq_one_letter_code
_entity_poly.pdbx_strand_id
1 'polypeptide(L)'
;AQRAAAITAQGDDYRPAGELVDARSLVNAIVGLMATGGSTNHALHIPAMAAAAGLDVTLEDFADLSHVTPLMARIYPNGGADVNHFHAAGGMGFLVRELINSGLIHADASAVMGTLAGYSQEPFLKGGELAWRPAPEVSGDSDVLRPASDPFSTDGGLRLMDGPLGRGVCKVSAVKQSSRIVEAPALVFDTQEALREAFDAGRLDMDFVAVVRFQGPAANGMPEL
;
A
#
# COMPACT_ATOMS: atom_id res chain seq x y z
N ALA A 1 -8.57 -18.97 -18.01
CA ALA A 1 -9.10 -18.88 -19.40
C ALA A 1 -10.62 -18.64 -19.43
N GLN A 2 -11.44 -19.49 -18.79
CA GLN A 2 -12.91 -19.37 -18.82
C GLN A 2 -13.44 -17.97 -18.41
N ARG A 3 -13.00 -17.44 -17.25
CA ARG A 3 -13.45 -16.12 -16.80
C ARG A 3 -13.05 -14.99 -17.76
N ALA A 4 -11.81 -15.00 -18.24
CA ALA A 4 -11.32 -14.01 -19.18
C ALA A 4 -12.14 -14.00 -20.49
N ALA A 5 -12.54 -15.18 -21.00
CA ALA A 5 -13.40 -15.28 -22.19
C ALA A 5 -14.81 -14.74 -21.93
N ALA A 6 -15.37 -15.04 -20.74
CA ALA A 6 -16.72 -14.62 -20.36
C ALA A 6 -16.89 -13.10 -20.21
N ILE A 7 -15.80 -12.37 -19.93
CA ILE A 7 -15.82 -10.91 -19.71
C ILE A 7 -15.40 -10.08 -20.93
N THR A 8 -15.21 -10.74 -22.07
CA THR A 8 -14.97 -10.06 -23.35
C THR A 8 -16.24 -9.43 -23.90
N ALA A 9 -16.14 -8.61 -24.94
CA ALA A 9 -17.29 -8.02 -25.64
C ALA A 9 -18.20 -9.06 -26.31
N GLN A 10 -17.78 -10.33 -26.38
CA GLN A 10 -18.56 -11.44 -26.92
C GLN A 10 -19.30 -12.25 -25.84
N GLY A 11 -19.00 -12.00 -24.56
CA GLY A 11 -19.66 -12.65 -23.43
C GLY A 11 -20.79 -11.82 -22.85
N ASP A 12 -21.51 -12.41 -21.90
CA ASP A 12 -22.69 -11.80 -21.27
C ASP A 12 -22.35 -10.83 -20.10
N ASP A 13 -21.06 -10.68 -19.76
CA ASP A 13 -20.59 -9.89 -18.62
C ASP A 13 -19.37 -9.04 -19.02
N TYR A 14 -19.54 -8.18 -20.02
CA TYR A 14 -18.48 -7.33 -20.56
C TYR A 14 -17.85 -6.44 -19.47
N ARG A 15 -16.54 -6.60 -19.25
CA ARG A 15 -15.76 -5.85 -18.24
C ARG A 15 -14.42 -5.40 -18.82
N PRO A 16 -14.39 -4.34 -19.64
CA PRO A 16 -13.14 -3.83 -20.18
C PRO A 16 -12.28 -3.25 -19.05
N ALA A 17 -10.96 -3.41 -19.14
CA ALA A 17 -10.04 -2.93 -18.11
C ALA A 17 -10.20 -1.41 -17.83
N GLY A 18 -10.52 -0.62 -18.85
CA GLY A 18 -10.76 0.83 -18.72
C GLY A 18 -12.01 1.21 -17.93
N GLU A 19 -12.97 0.30 -17.74
CA GLU A 19 -14.14 0.53 -16.87
C GLU A 19 -13.97 -0.11 -15.48
N LEU A 20 -13.02 -1.05 -15.33
CA LEU A 20 -12.69 -1.64 -14.04
C LEU A 20 -11.84 -0.71 -13.17
N VAL A 21 -11.03 0.15 -13.80
CA VAL A 21 -10.27 1.20 -13.10
C VAL A 21 -11.13 2.46 -13.02
N ASP A 22 -11.90 2.56 -11.93
CA ASP A 22 -12.69 3.74 -11.59
C ASP A 22 -12.22 4.39 -10.27
N ALA A 23 -12.84 5.51 -9.88
CA ALA A 23 -12.51 6.21 -8.65
C ALA A 23 -12.63 5.32 -7.39
N ARG A 24 -13.65 4.44 -7.35
CA ARG A 24 -13.86 3.51 -6.22
C ARG A 24 -12.70 2.51 -6.13
N SER A 25 -12.28 1.95 -7.25
CA SER A 25 -11.16 1.00 -7.33
C SER A 25 -9.83 1.63 -6.88
N LEU A 26 -9.59 2.90 -7.23
CA LEU A 26 -8.38 3.63 -6.84
C LEU A 26 -8.38 3.95 -5.34
N VAL A 27 -9.51 4.41 -4.79
CA VAL A 27 -9.68 4.58 -3.33
C VAL A 27 -9.42 3.26 -2.61
N ASN A 28 -10.03 2.16 -3.09
CA ASN A 28 -9.81 0.82 -2.52
C ASN A 28 -8.35 0.38 -2.59
N ALA A 29 -7.63 0.72 -3.67
CA ALA A 29 -6.21 0.41 -3.81
C ALA A 29 -5.36 1.18 -2.79
N ILE A 30 -5.65 2.46 -2.56
CA ILE A 30 -4.94 3.28 -1.56
C ILE A 30 -5.25 2.78 -0.15
N VAL A 31 -6.51 2.49 0.18
CA VAL A 31 -6.89 1.93 1.49
C VAL A 31 -6.22 0.57 1.70
N GLY A 32 -6.22 -0.32 0.69
CA GLY A 32 -5.51 -1.60 0.76
C GLY A 32 -4.01 -1.43 0.97
N LEU A 33 -3.38 -0.46 0.30
CA LEU A 33 -1.98 -0.10 0.49
C LEU A 33 -1.69 0.34 1.92
N MET A 34 -2.54 1.21 2.50
CA MET A 34 -2.40 1.70 3.87
C MET A 34 -2.61 0.59 4.90
N ALA A 35 -3.65 -0.23 4.71
CA ALA A 35 -3.98 -1.32 5.61
C ALA A 35 -2.90 -2.42 5.66
N THR A 36 -2.14 -2.57 4.58
CA THR A 36 -1.03 -3.54 4.50
C THR A 36 0.34 -2.93 4.76
N GLY A 37 0.42 -1.60 4.91
CA GLY A 37 1.69 -0.90 5.05
C GLY A 37 2.60 -1.09 3.84
N GLY A 38 2.07 -1.03 2.62
CA GLY A 38 2.85 -1.29 1.41
C GLY A 38 3.93 -0.24 1.09
N SER A 39 4.55 -0.40 -0.08
CA SER A 39 5.68 0.43 -0.53
C SER A 39 5.23 1.84 -0.93
N THR A 40 6.04 2.85 -0.59
CA THR A 40 5.89 4.25 -1.02
C THR A 40 5.97 4.41 -2.54
N ASN A 41 6.54 3.46 -3.28
CA ASN A 41 6.55 3.48 -4.75
C ASN A 41 5.12 3.53 -5.34
N HIS A 42 4.11 3.05 -4.61
CA HIS A 42 2.72 3.14 -5.05
C HIS A 42 2.18 4.58 -5.04
N ALA A 43 2.81 5.51 -4.31
CA ALA A 43 2.52 6.95 -4.44
C ALA A 43 2.98 7.53 -5.80
N LEU A 44 3.73 6.76 -6.59
CA LEU A 44 4.07 7.08 -7.98
C LEU A 44 3.18 6.29 -8.95
N HIS A 45 3.00 4.99 -8.70
CA HIS A 45 2.29 4.11 -9.62
C HIS A 45 0.78 4.35 -9.67
N ILE A 46 0.12 4.55 -8.53
CA ILE A 46 -1.35 4.74 -8.50
C ILE A 46 -1.75 6.05 -9.19
N PRO A 47 -1.10 7.22 -8.96
CA PRO A 47 -1.39 8.41 -9.76
C PRO A 47 -1.16 8.22 -11.27
N ALA A 48 -0.13 7.47 -11.66
CA ALA A 48 0.11 7.15 -13.08
C ALA A 48 -1.00 6.26 -13.67
N MET A 49 -1.46 5.24 -12.93
CA MET A 49 -2.60 4.41 -13.32
C MET A 49 -3.90 5.21 -13.41
N ALA A 50 -4.14 6.10 -12.44
CA ALA A 50 -5.29 7.00 -12.42
C ALA A 50 -5.28 7.92 -13.65
N ALA A 51 -4.15 8.57 -13.95
CA ALA A 51 -4.00 9.43 -15.10
C ALA A 51 -4.27 8.70 -16.43
N ALA A 52 -3.81 7.45 -16.55
CA ALA A 52 -4.09 6.61 -17.72
C ALA A 52 -5.60 6.26 -17.86
N ALA A 53 -6.34 6.24 -16.76
CA ALA A 53 -7.79 6.07 -16.71
C ALA A 53 -8.57 7.40 -16.83
N GLY A 54 -7.89 8.54 -16.99
CA GLY A 54 -8.51 9.87 -17.04
C GLY A 54 -8.99 10.40 -15.68
N LEU A 55 -8.42 9.87 -14.60
CA LEU A 55 -8.70 10.26 -13.22
C LEU A 55 -7.47 10.95 -12.62
N ASP A 56 -7.69 11.82 -11.63
CA ASP A 56 -6.63 12.47 -10.87
C ASP A 56 -6.60 11.91 -9.45
N VAL A 57 -5.40 11.59 -8.97
CA VAL A 57 -5.14 11.14 -7.60
C VAL A 57 -3.92 11.91 -7.10
N THR A 58 -4.14 12.67 -6.05
CA THR A 58 -3.18 13.60 -5.45
C THR A 58 -2.51 13.00 -4.22
N LEU A 59 -1.41 13.60 -3.76
CA LEU A 59 -0.77 13.16 -2.51
C LEU A 59 -1.63 13.47 -1.27
N GLU A 60 -2.52 14.46 -1.36
CA GLU A 60 -3.54 14.79 -0.39
C GLU A 60 -4.51 13.62 -0.21
N ASP A 61 -4.99 13.02 -1.30
CA ASP A 61 -5.86 11.84 -1.25
C ASP A 61 -5.20 10.68 -0.49
N PHE A 62 -3.89 10.47 -0.73
CA PHE A 62 -3.11 9.48 0.03
C PHE A 62 -3.02 9.82 1.52
N ALA A 63 -2.76 11.08 1.86
CA ALA A 63 -2.62 11.51 3.25
C ALA A 63 -3.95 11.41 4.01
N ASP A 64 -5.06 11.85 3.40
CA ASP A 64 -6.40 11.82 3.96
C ASP A 64 -6.86 10.36 4.18
N LEU A 65 -6.68 9.50 3.17
CA LEU A 65 -7.00 8.07 3.31
C LEU A 65 -6.09 7.37 4.32
N SER A 66 -4.81 7.74 4.40
CA SER A 66 -3.90 7.19 5.40
C SER A 66 -4.35 7.51 6.82
N HIS A 67 -4.89 8.71 7.06
CA HIS A 67 -5.33 9.16 8.37
C HIS A 67 -6.52 8.35 8.93
N VAL A 68 -7.36 7.79 8.04
CA VAL A 68 -8.56 7.03 8.43
C VAL A 68 -8.42 5.53 8.24
N THR A 69 -7.35 5.05 7.59
CA THR A 69 -7.15 3.62 7.33
C THR A 69 -6.25 2.99 8.38
N PRO A 70 -6.72 1.98 9.14
CA PRO A 70 -5.91 1.30 10.14
C PRO A 70 -4.86 0.39 9.50
N LEU A 71 -3.66 0.32 10.09
CA LEU A 71 -2.63 -0.64 9.69
C LEU A 71 -2.95 -2.02 10.28
N MET A 72 -3.38 -2.95 9.42
CA MET A 72 -3.84 -4.28 9.80
C MET A 72 -2.79 -5.37 9.66
N ALA A 73 -1.76 -5.18 8.83
CA ALA A 73 -0.76 -6.20 8.54
C ALA A 73 0.68 -5.78 8.90
N ARG A 74 1.48 -6.76 9.34
CA ARG A 74 2.94 -6.65 9.51
C ARG A 74 3.65 -7.72 8.69
N ILE A 75 3.82 -7.43 7.42
CA ILE A 75 4.53 -8.27 6.45
C ILE A 75 5.92 -7.67 6.23
N TYR A 76 6.91 -8.50 5.92
CA TYR A 76 8.23 -8.06 5.47
C TYR A 76 8.08 -6.96 4.40
N PRO A 77 8.77 -5.81 4.54
CA PRO A 77 9.84 -5.51 5.51
C PRO A 77 9.38 -4.90 6.85
N ASN A 78 8.09 -4.60 7.04
CA ASN A 78 7.59 -3.97 8.28
C ASN A 78 7.43 -4.97 9.45
N GLY A 79 7.61 -6.26 9.21
CA GLY A 79 7.53 -7.34 10.18
C GLY A 79 8.37 -8.55 9.74
N GLY A 80 8.47 -9.57 10.59
CA GLY A 80 9.23 -10.79 10.30
C GLY A 80 8.49 -11.82 9.43
N ALA A 81 7.19 -11.63 9.20
CA ALA A 81 6.35 -12.57 8.45
C ALA A 81 6.44 -12.34 6.94
N ASP A 82 6.51 -13.43 6.17
CA ASP A 82 6.45 -13.38 4.71
C ASP A 82 4.99 -13.38 4.20
N VAL A 83 4.82 -13.31 2.88
CA VAL A 83 3.49 -13.32 2.24
C VAL A 83 2.73 -14.64 2.44
N ASN A 84 3.43 -15.75 2.65
CA ASN A 84 2.81 -17.05 2.91
C ASN A 84 2.21 -17.08 4.30
N HIS A 85 2.94 -16.54 5.28
CA HIS A 85 2.46 -16.41 6.65
C HIS A 85 1.29 -15.42 6.74
N PHE A 86 1.34 -14.30 6.01
CA PHE A 86 0.18 -13.42 5.85
C PHE A 86 -1.04 -14.15 5.28
N HIS A 87 -0.85 -14.96 4.24
CA HIS A 87 -1.93 -15.76 3.68
C HIS A 87 -2.48 -16.79 4.69
N ALA A 88 -1.61 -17.50 5.40
CA ALA A 88 -1.99 -18.47 6.42
C ALA A 88 -2.73 -17.83 7.62
N ALA A 89 -2.39 -16.59 7.97
CA ALA A 89 -3.10 -15.82 8.99
C ALA A 89 -4.52 -15.39 8.55
N GLY A 90 -4.85 -15.46 7.25
CA GLY A 90 -6.18 -15.13 6.72
C GLY A 90 -6.13 -14.40 5.37
N GLY A 91 -4.98 -13.79 5.05
CA GLY A 91 -4.68 -13.22 3.75
C GLY A 91 -5.62 -12.10 3.30
N MET A 92 -5.67 -11.91 1.98
CA MET A 92 -6.49 -10.86 1.36
C MET A 92 -7.98 -11.04 1.61
N GLY A 93 -8.47 -12.27 1.70
CA GLY A 93 -9.89 -12.53 1.95
C GLY A 93 -10.34 -11.98 3.31
N PHE A 94 -9.55 -12.23 4.36
CA PHE A 94 -9.78 -11.67 5.68
C PHE A 94 -9.68 -10.14 5.64
N LEU A 95 -8.60 -9.60 5.08
CA LEU A 95 -8.37 -8.15 4.99
C LEU A 95 -9.53 -7.42 4.30
N VAL A 96 -9.95 -7.89 3.12
CA VAL A 96 -11.03 -7.29 2.34
C VAL A 96 -12.34 -7.35 3.13
N ARG A 97 -12.65 -8.48 3.78
CA ARG A 97 -13.87 -8.59 4.60
C ARG A 97 -13.88 -7.55 5.72
N GLU A 98 -12.80 -7.45 6.49
CA GLU A 98 -12.70 -6.53 7.63
C GLU A 98 -12.80 -5.07 7.19
N LEU A 99 -12.18 -4.70 6.07
CA LEU A 99 -12.29 -3.35 5.51
C LEU A 99 -13.70 -3.04 5.00
N ILE A 100 -14.40 -4.01 4.38
CA ILE A 100 -15.81 -3.87 3.99
C ILE A 100 -16.69 -3.67 5.22
N ASN A 101 -16.53 -4.52 6.24
CA ASN A 101 -17.32 -4.44 7.48
C ASN A 101 -17.11 -3.12 8.22
N SER A 102 -15.93 -2.51 8.07
CA SER A 102 -15.59 -1.21 8.64
C SER A 102 -16.03 -0.02 7.76
N GLY A 103 -16.60 -0.29 6.58
CA GLY A 103 -17.03 0.76 5.64
C GLY A 103 -15.88 1.54 5.00
N LEU A 104 -14.66 1.00 5.01
CA LEU A 104 -13.45 1.69 4.53
C LEU A 104 -13.19 1.50 3.04
N ILE A 105 -13.82 0.50 2.41
CA ILE A 105 -13.69 0.22 0.98
C ILE A 105 -15.06 0.07 0.31
N HIS A 106 -15.12 0.45 -0.97
CA HIS A 106 -16.28 0.30 -1.83
C HIS A 106 -16.45 -1.15 -2.27
N ALA A 107 -17.29 -1.90 -1.56
CA ALA A 107 -17.57 -3.31 -1.82
C ALA A 107 -18.24 -3.57 -3.19
N ASP A 108 -18.91 -2.55 -3.74
CA ASP A 108 -19.62 -2.56 -5.02
C ASP A 108 -18.73 -2.21 -6.22
N ALA A 109 -17.47 -1.85 -6.00
CA ALA A 109 -16.53 -1.59 -7.08
C ALA A 109 -16.39 -2.82 -8.00
N SER A 110 -16.48 -2.59 -9.30
CA SER A 110 -16.38 -3.65 -10.31
C SER A 110 -14.99 -4.30 -10.28
N ALA A 111 -14.96 -5.62 -10.38
CA ALA A 111 -13.73 -6.42 -10.40
C ALA A 111 -13.83 -7.59 -11.39
N VAL A 112 -12.73 -8.29 -11.61
CA VAL A 112 -12.67 -9.41 -12.57
C VAL A 112 -13.66 -10.51 -12.19
N MET A 113 -13.79 -10.85 -10.91
CA MET A 113 -14.67 -11.94 -10.44
C MET A 113 -16.08 -11.49 -10.01
N GLY A 114 -16.49 -10.26 -10.35
CA GLY A 114 -17.76 -9.69 -9.89
C GLY A 114 -17.53 -8.31 -9.27
N THR A 115 -17.80 -8.14 -7.98
CA THR A 115 -17.44 -6.91 -7.26
C THR A 115 -16.30 -7.18 -6.28
N LEU A 116 -15.75 -6.13 -5.69
CA LEU A 116 -14.75 -6.24 -4.63
C LEU A 116 -15.23 -7.11 -3.45
N ALA A 117 -16.53 -7.11 -3.14
CA ALA A 117 -17.11 -7.99 -2.13
C ALA A 117 -16.82 -9.48 -2.38
N GLY A 118 -16.74 -9.92 -3.63
CA GLY A 118 -16.40 -11.30 -3.97
C GLY A 118 -15.00 -11.72 -3.52
N TYR A 119 -14.10 -10.75 -3.28
CA TYR A 119 -12.73 -10.99 -2.82
C TYR A 119 -12.63 -11.16 -1.30
N SER A 120 -13.75 -11.16 -0.57
CA SER A 120 -13.83 -11.62 0.83
C SER A 120 -13.91 -13.16 0.95
N GLN A 121 -13.69 -13.86 -0.16
CA GLN A 121 -13.68 -15.31 -0.29
C GLN A 121 -12.32 -15.76 -0.83
N GLU A 122 -11.99 -17.03 -0.63
CA GLU A 122 -10.77 -17.63 -1.16
C GLU A 122 -11.06 -18.84 -2.04
N PRO A 123 -10.27 -19.04 -3.10
CA PRO A 123 -10.38 -20.22 -3.96
C PRO A 123 -9.76 -21.42 -3.27
N PHE A 124 -10.36 -22.60 -3.45
CA PHE A 124 -9.79 -23.87 -3.01
C PHE A 124 -10.17 -25.00 -3.96
N LEU A 125 -9.44 -26.11 -3.89
CA LEU A 125 -9.71 -27.30 -4.69
C LEU A 125 -10.60 -28.27 -3.91
N LYS A 126 -11.82 -28.51 -4.38
CA LYS A 126 -12.76 -29.48 -3.81
C LYS A 126 -12.97 -30.62 -4.80
N GLY A 127 -12.42 -31.80 -4.49
CA GLY A 127 -12.57 -32.97 -5.36
C GLY A 127 -11.97 -32.79 -6.76
N GLY A 128 -10.93 -31.97 -6.91
CA GLY A 128 -10.31 -31.67 -8.21
C GLY A 128 -10.96 -30.50 -8.98
N GLU A 129 -12.02 -29.91 -8.44
CA GLU A 129 -12.70 -28.75 -9.05
C GLU A 129 -12.46 -27.48 -8.23
N LEU A 130 -12.41 -26.33 -8.93
CA LEU A 130 -12.33 -25.02 -8.30
C LEU A 130 -13.64 -24.73 -7.56
N ALA A 131 -13.53 -24.45 -6.27
CA ALA A 131 -14.62 -23.97 -5.44
C ALA A 131 -14.17 -22.71 -4.68
N TRP A 132 -15.15 -21.98 -4.14
CA TRP A 132 -14.93 -20.79 -3.33
C TRP A 132 -15.50 -20.99 -1.94
N ARG A 133 -14.81 -20.47 -0.93
CA ARG A 133 -15.27 -20.48 0.46
C ARG A 133 -15.07 -19.11 1.11
N PRO A 134 -15.87 -18.75 2.12
CA PRO A 134 -15.63 -17.54 2.91
C PRO A 134 -14.21 -17.53 3.49
N ALA A 135 -13.59 -16.34 3.54
CA ALA A 135 -12.35 -16.17 4.26
C ALA A 135 -12.53 -16.46 5.77
N PRO A 136 -11.46 -16.88 6.50
CA PRO A 136 -11.53 -17.20 7.92
C PRO A 136 -12.15 -16.08 8.75
N GLU A 137 -13.07 -16.37 9.67
CA GLU A 137 -13.70 -15.36 10.55
C GLU A 137 -12.70 -14.68 11.50
N VAL A 138 -11.69 -15.42 11.93
CA VAL A 138 -10.66 -14.96 12.86
C VAL A 138 -9.30 -15.10 12.21
N SER A 139 -8.40 -14.16 12.51
CA SER A 139 -7.00 -14.27 12.08
C SER A 139 -6.33 -15.49 12.71
N GLY A 140 -5.57 -16.22 11.90
CA GLY A 140 -4.72 -17.33 12.36
C GLY A 140 -3.49 -16.87 13.15
N ASP A 141 -3.05 -15.62 12.97
CA ASP A 141 -1.97 -15.01 13.74
C ASP A 141 -2.14 -13.48 13.81
N SER A 142 -2.50 -12.97 14.99
CA SER A 142 -2.70 -11.53 15.24
C SER A 142 -1.40 -10.73 15.39
N ASP A 143 -0.24 -11.38 15.41
CA ASP A 143 1.05 -10.69 15.29
C ASP A 143 1.40 -10.39 13.82
N VAL A 144 0.68 -11.01 12.86
CA VAL A 144 0.84 -10.81 11.42
C VAL A 144 -0.31 -10.03 10.80
N LEU A 145 -1.56 -10.41 11.07
CA LEU A 145 -2.76 -9.83 10.49
C LEU A 145 -3.84 -9.65 11.55
N ARG A 146 -4.34 -8.43 11.72
CA ARG A 146 -5.33 -8.07 12.73
C ARG A 146 -6.64 -7.58 12.10
N PRO A 147 -7.78 -7.72 12.79
CA PRO A 147 -9.01 -7.07 12.37
C PRO A 147 -8.86 -5.53 12.41
N ALA A 148 -9.69 -4.82 11.64
CA ALA A 148 -9.66 -3.36 11.59
C ALA A 148 -10.05 -2.72 12.93
N SER A 149 -10.77 -3.46 13.80
CA SER A 149 -11.18 -3.04 15.14
C SER A 149 -10.07 -3.11 16.20
N ASP A 150 -9.00 -3.87 15.96
CA ASP A 150 -7.82 -3.96 16.83
C ASP A 150 -6.53 -3.91 15.99
N PRO A 151 -6.23 -2.79 15.32
CA PRO A 151 -5.13 -2.72 14.37
C PRO A 151 -3.78 -2.49 15.05
N PHE A 152 -2.68 -2.64 14.31
CA PHE A 152 -1.34 -2.29 14.81
C PHE A 152 -1.15 -0.78 14.98
N SER A 153 -1.87 0.00 14.18
CA SER A 153 -1.92 1.46 14.23
C SER A 153 -3.30 1.90 13.74
N THR A 154 -3.85 2.96 14.32
CA THR A 154 -5.14 3.53 13.90
C THR A 154 -5.05 4.29 12.58
N ASP A 155 -3.84 4.50 12.05
CA ASP A 155 -3.58 5.14 10.76
C ASP A 155 -2.51 4.36 9.96
N GLY A 156 -2.52 4.54 8.63
CA GLY A 156 -1.70 3.81 7.66
C GLY A 156 -0.24 4.27 7.60
N GLY A 157 0.10 5.34 8.31
CA GLY A 157 1.46 5.83 8.48
C GLY A 157 2.06 6.56 7.29
N LEU A 158 1.33 6.84 6.21
CA LEU A 158 1.81 7.76 5.17
C LEU A 158 1.47 9.19 5.57
N ARG A 159 2.42 10.11 5.40
CA ARG A 159 2.26 11.55 5.66
C ARG A 159 2.70 12.36 4.45
N LEU A 160 1.91 13.36 4.09
CA LEU A 160 2.32 14.42 3.18
C LEU A 160 3.27 15.37 3.93
N MET A 161 4.41 15.63 3.31
CA MET A 161 5.36 16.67 3.72
C MET A 161 5.17 17.85 2.78
N ASP A 162 4.91 19.03 3.32
CA ASP A 162 4.73 20.26 2.55
C ASP A 162 5.40 21.44 3.27
N GLY A 163 6.17 22.21 2.54
CA GLY A 163 6.91 23.35 3.09
C GLY A 163 7.85 24.03 2.10
N PRO A 164 8.74 24.91 2.59
CA PRO A 164 9.63 25.71 1.72
C PRO A 164 10.58 24.91 0.83
N LEU A 165 10.85 23.63 1.16
CA LEU A 165 11.68 22.73 0.37
C LEU A 165 10.88 21.99 -0.73
N GLY A 166 9.58 22.23 -0.81
CA GLY A 166 8.65 21.58 -1.73
C GLY A 166 7.77 20.54 -1.04
N ARG A 167 7.31 19.57 -1.83
CA ARG A 167 6.35 18.54 -1.41
C ARG A 167 6.96 17.16 -1.50
N GLY A 168 6.59 16.27 -0.59
CA GLY A 168 7.05 14.89 -0.56
C GLY A 168 6.18 13.99 0.33
N VAL A 169 6.55 12.72 0.45
CA VAL A 169 5.86 11.76 1.32
C VAL A 169 6.82 11.12 2.29
N CYS A 170 6.35 10.80 3.49
CA CYS A 170 7.10 10.09 4.52
C CYS A 170 6.25 8.96 5.09
N LYS A 171 6.89 7.81 5.39
CA LYS A 171 6.26 6.69 6.08
C LYS A 171 6.70 6.66 7.55
N VAL A 172 5.74 6.83 8.46
CA VAL A 172 5.95 6.88 9.92
C VAL A 172 5.48 5.63 10.66
N SER A 173 5.01 4.60 9.95
CA SER A 173 4.48 3.36 10.55
C SER A 173 5.51 2.59 11.37
N ALA A 174 6.79 2.68 11.00
CA ALA A 174 7.92 2.09 11.73
C ALA A 174 8.71 3.12 12.56
N VAL A 175 8.30 4.39 12.56
CA VAL A 175 9.00 5.48 13.25
C VAL A 175 8.32 5.77 14.58
N LYS A 176 9.07 5.59 15.68
CA LYS A 176 8.62 5.91 17.04
C LYS A 176 8.14 7.36 17.11
N GLN A 177 7.08 7.62 17.87
CA GLN A 177 6.52 8.98 17.99
C GLN A 177 7.55 10.02 18.43
N SER A 178 8.45 9.66 19.34
CA SER A 178 9.56 10.51 19.81
C SER A 178 10.59 10.87 18.74
N SER A 179 10.60 10.16 17.61
CA SER A 179 11.56 10.32 16.51
C SER A 179 10.93 10.91 15.24
N ARG A 180 9.67 11.38 15.32
CA ARG A 180 8.96 11.95 14.17
C ARG A 180 9.27 13.43 13.91
N ILE A 181 9.91 14.10 14.87
CA ILE A 181 10.35 15.50 14.75
C ILE A 181 11.87 15.49 14.93
N VAL A 182 12.58 15.94 13.91
CA VAL A 182 14.04 16.05 13.91
C VAL A 182 14.40 17.45 13.42
N GLU A 183 15.14 18.19 14.23
CA GLU A 183 15.75 19.47 13.88
C GLU A 183 17.25 19.36 14.10
N ALA A 184 18.02 19.40 13.02
CA ALA A 184 19.46 19.22 13.04
C ALA A 184 20.12 19.86 11.81
N PRO A 185 21.45 20.10 11.82
CA PRO A 185 22.17 20.59 10.65
C PRO A 185 21.98 19.69 9.43
N ALA A 186 21.83 20.29 8.24
CA ALA A 186 21.74 19.55 6.99
C ALA A 186 23.14 19.18 6.49
N LEU A 187 23.36 17.90 6.20
CA LEU A 187 24.53 17.41 5.46
C LEU A 187 24.09 17.03 4.05
N VAL A 188 24.65 17.71 3.05
CA VAL A 188 24.21 17.62 1.65
C VAL A 188 25.15 16.73 0.85
N PHE A 189 24.57 15.78 0.13
CA PHE A 189 25.25 14.81 -0.72
C PHE A 189 24.61 14.80 -2.10
N ASP A 190 25.41 14.57 -3.13
CA ASP A 190 24.92 14.47 -4.51
C ASP A 190 24.72 13.01 -4.96
N THR A 191 25.28 12.03 -4.23
CA THR A 191 25.10 10.60 -4.48
C THR A 191 24.97 9.80 -3.18
N GLN A 192 24.38 8.60 -3.24
CA GLN A 192 24.32 7.68 -2.10
C GLN A 192 25.72 7.19 -1.67
N GLU A 193 26.64 7.07 -2.62
CA GLU A 193 28.01 6.62 -2.37
C GLU A 193 28.74 7.64 -1.50
N ALA A 194 28.55 8.93 -1.75
CA ALA A 194 29.15 10.00 -0.95
C ALA A 194 28.62 10.00 0.50
N LEU A 195 27.34 9.68 0.71
CA LEU A 195 26.76 9.51 2.04
C LEU A 195 27.40 8.29 2.75
N ARG A 196 27.53 7.16 2.05
CA ARG A 196 28.18 5.95 2.58
C ARG A 196 29.65 6.21 2.95
N GLU A 197 30.41 6.88 2.08
CA GLU A 197 31.80 7.25 2.37
C GLU A 197 31.94 8.18 3.59
N ALA A 198 30.97 9.07 3.82
CA ALA A 198 30.94 9.91 5.02
C ALA A 198 30.66 9.10 6.29
N PHE A 199 29.77 8.11 6.20
CA PHE A 199 29.50 7.16 7.29
C PHE A 199 30.75 6.34 7.62
N ASP A 200 31.38 5.71 6.62
CA ASP A 200 32.56 4.87 6.79
C ASP A 200 33.76 5.63 7.36
N ALA A 201 33.85 6.94 7.08
CA ALA A 201 34.86 7.84 7.63
C ALA A 201 34.55 8.35 9.06
N GLY A 202 33.45 7.92 9.68
CA GLY A 202 33.05 8.35 11.04
C GLY A 202 32.61 9.82 11.12
N ARG A 203 32.19 10.42 9.99
CA ARG A 203 31.80 11.85 9.93
C ARG A 203 30.34 12.11 10.32
N LEU A 204 29.57 11.06 10.61
CA LEU A 204 28.12 11.13 10.82
C LEU A 204 27.69 10.84 12.27
N ASP A 205 28.64 10.70 13.21
CA ASP A 205 28.38 10.45 14.64
C ASP A 205 27.90 11.74 15.36
N MET A 206 26.76 12.28 14.91
CA MET A 206 26.12 13.49 15.42
C MET A 206 24.65 13.53 15.00
N ASP A 207 23.88 14.50 15.50
CA ASP A 207 22.55 14.78 14.97
C ASP A 207 22.67 15.52 13.64
N PHE A 208 22.03 15.01 12.58
CA PHE A 208 22.00 15.67 11.26
C PHE A 208 20.76 15.25 10.45
N VAL A 209 20.45 16.04 9.42
CA VAL A 209 19.52 15.67 8.35
C VAL A 209 20.31 15.41 7.08
N ALA A 210 20.29 14.16 6.60
CA ALA A 210 20.91 13.80 5.31
C ALA A 210 20.05 14.33 4.16
N VAL A 211 20.64 15.13 3.27
CA VAL A 211 19.99 15.62 2.04
C VAL A 211 20.72 15.04 0.84
N VAL A 212 20.17 13.99 0.23
CA VAL A 212 20.72 13.36 -0.98
C VAL A 212 19.99 13.90 -2.21
N ARG A 213 20.69 14.70 -3.02
CA ARG A 213 20.11 15.38 -4.19
C ARG A 213 20.44 14.64 -5.47
N PHE A 214 19.83 15.09 -6.57
CA PHE A 214 20.03 14.55 -7.92
C PHE A 214 19.65 13.05 -8.07
N GLN A 215 18.73 12.59 -7.22
CA GLN A 215 18.16 11.23 -7.26
C GLN A 215 16.74 11.19 -7.84
N GLY A 216 16.30 12.26 -8.50
CA GLY A 216 14.96 12.37 -9.07
C GLY A 216 14.85 11.70 -10.44
N PRO A 217 13.62 11.53 -10.98
CA PRO A 217 13.38 10.84 -12.25
C PRO A 217 14.18 11.40 -13.42
N ALA A 218 14.24 12.73 -13.54
CA ALA A 218 14.95 13.41 -14.62
C ALA A 218 16.48 13.40 -14.47
N ALA A 219 16.99 13.12 -13.27
CA ALA A 219 18.43 13.13 -13.01
C ALA A 219 19.06 11.78 -13.35
N ASN A 220 18.54 10.69 -12.79
CA ASN A 220 19.11 9.35 -12.93
C ASN A 220 18.06 8.23 -12.96
N GLY A 221 16.80 8.56 -13.25
CA GLY A 221 15.72 7.58 -13.29
C GLY A 221 15.14 7.20 -11.92
N MET A 222 15.55 7.89 -10.84
CA MET A 222 15.07 7.66 -9.47
C MET A 222 15.26 6.20 -9.01
N PRO A 223 16.50 5.72 -8.93
CA PRO A 223 16.78 4.40 -8.37
C PRO A 223 16.38 4.35 -6.89
N GLU A 224 16.05 3.15 -6.40
CA GLU A 224 16.00 2.92 -4.96
C GLU A 224 17.43 3.05 -4.38
N LEU A 225 17.56 3.83 -3.31
CA LEU A 225 18.82 4.16 -2.64
C LEU A 225 19.02 3.28 -1.40
#